data_AF-A0A1B3XK36-F1
#
_entry.id   AF-A0A1B3XK36-F1
#
_cell.length_a   1.000
_cell.length_b   1.000
_cell.length_c   1.000
_cell.angle_alpha   90.00
_cell.angle_beta   90.00
_cell.angle_gamma   90.00
#
_symmetry.space_group_name_H-M   'P 1'
#
loop_
_entity.id
_entity.type
_entity.pdbx_description
1 polymer ?
#
loop_
_entity_poly.entity_id
_entity_poly.type
_entity_poly.pdbx_seq_one_letter_code
_entity_poly.pdbx_strand_id
1 'polypeptide(L)'
;MDHFTSALLSIYDQLIVTDENGIILESIGIENSLFHTIKSATVGGSLKDMEQDLFSTNSAEEVMANQEKKSFMQTSWQGFDTLVTAYPIGSAWVFAYKVITDSYLDASEDQLIKMPETKKPSFPFVIRSKSMLEVLHKMQMVCDFSATVLLLGESGVGKEMAARAIHNMGNRNKGPFIPVNCGAIPENLIESELFGYVEGAFTSARKGGAMGKFTLADKGILFLDEVGELPLNVQVKLLRVLQERIVTPVGSSTSHPVDIQVIAATNKSLENMVKKGEFREDLYYRLHVVPIHLPPLRDRIDEIPHLVQFFLQKYNALYNRQVTFTPNAMDMLSIHQWPGNVRELENIVERLAITSRTTEVDVDMVKEVLPLKESKQTLTPVIDFLMPMQEAVDLVEEQLISMAMEQYKSLKLAAKVLDISQPTMSRKYKKMRNKMEDAHLSPVNKRTVLEEQINKRLRSIAVVTAAIIPAEEVISLQKNMNCLGSHSQKLKQKLTLIQEKEGVIEWVFIFSMTEDGRLIHLIADKGFVIEPGEEYIGPPEMMNVAYAAFNGQAGVTPIYEDRYGEWKTSLAPIMDDDGNIVAIVGCDYSKSYINSEMQRLSKQLKIRI
;
A
#
# COMPACT_ATOMS: atom_id res chain seq x y z
N MET A 1 -21.02 -32.16 -32.49
CA MET A 1 -19.71 -31.50 -32.36
C MET A 1 -18.66 -32.51 -32.72
N ASP A 2 -17.92 -32.27 -33.80
CA ASP A 2 -16.92 -33.21 -34.32
C ASP A 2 -15.74 -33.38 -33.35
N HIS A 3 -15.13 -34.57 -33.36
CA HIS A 3 -13.94 -34.90 -32.56
C HIS A 3 -12.79 -33.88 -32.73
N PHE A 4 -12.71 -33.23 -33.90
CA PHE A 4 -11.70 -32.23 -34.21
C PHE A 4 -11.93 -30.89 -33.49
N THR A 5 -13.19 -30.43 -33.44
CA THR A 5 -13.58 -29.21 -32.72
C THR A 5 -13.32 -29.35 -31.22
N SER A 6 -13.61 -30.54 -30.65
CA SER A 6 -13.32 -30.84 -29.25
C SER A 6 -11.82 -30.86 -28.93
N ALA A 7 -10.97 -31.31 -29.87
CA ALA A 7 -9.52 -31.30 -29.69
C ALA A 7 -8.95 -29.87 -29.74
N LEU A 8 -9.43 -29.02 -30.65
CA LEU A 8 -8.99 -27.63 -30.72
C LEU A 8 -9.43 -26.80 -29.51
N LEU A 9 -10.64 -27.03 -28.98
CA LEU A 9 -11.13 -26.38 -27.76
C LEU A 9 -10.40 -26.82 -26.48
N SER A 10 -9.60 -27.89 -26.52
CA SER A 10 -8.69 -28.23 -25.41
C SER A 10 -7.43 -27.36 -25.38
N ILE A 11 -7.15 -26.64 -26.47
CA ILE A 11 -5.95 -25.81 -26.64
C ILE A 11 -6.32 -24.32 -26.63
N TYR A 12 -7.44 -23.97 -27.26
CA TYR A 12 -7.93 -22.60 -27.45
C TYR A 12 -9.29 -22.41 -26.78
N ASP A 13 -9.53 -21.23 -26.21
CA ASP A 13 -10.76 -20.92 -25.47
C ASP A 13 -11.92 -20.55 -26.41
N GLN A 14 -11.59 -19.99 -27.59
CA GLN A 14 -12.56 -19.61 -28.62
C GLN A 14 -11.98 -19.81 -30.03
N LEU A 15 -12.82 -20.28 -30.94
CA LEU A 15 -12.59 -20.35 -32.38
C LEU A 15 -13.66 -19.54 -33.10
N ILE A 16 -13.25 -18.64 -33.98
CA ILE A 16 -14.15 -17.83 -34.81
C ILE A 16 -13.78 -18.05 -36.27
N VAL A 17 -14.77 -18.39 -37.08
CA VAL A 17 -14.64 -18.57 -38.52
C VAL A 17 -15.30 -17.39 -39.22
N THR A 18 -14.59 -16.74 -40.13
CA THR A 18 -15.10 -15.62 -40.92
C THR A 18 -14.99 -15.84 -42.41
N ASP A 19 -15.77 -15.09 -43.19
CA ASP A 19 -15.54 -14.96 -44.63
C ASP A 19 -14.34 -14.03 -44.95
N GLU A 20 -14.08 -13.82 -46.24
CA GLU A 20 -13.04 -12.93 -46.76
C GLU A 20 -13.22 -11.44 -46.41
N ASN A 21 -14.44 -11.04 -46.01
CA ASN A 21 -14.77 -9.67 -45.63
C ASN A 21 -14.81 -9.48 -44.10
N GLY A 22 -14.51 -10.52 -43.33
CA GLY A 22 -14.48 -10.49 -41.87
C GLY A 22 -15.85 -10.66 -41.22
N ILE A 23 -16.85 -11.18 -41.93
CA ILE A 23 -18.17 -11.51 -41.37
C ILE A 23 -18.09 -12.88 -40.70
N ILE A 24 -18.53 -12.97 -39.45
CA ILE A 24 -18.49 -14.19 -38.64
C ILE A 24 -19.52 -15.21 -39.15
N LEU A 25 -19.01 -16.33 -39.67
CA LEU A 25 -19.79 -17.47 -40.15
C LEU A 25 -20.09 -18.45 -39.02
N GLU A 26 -19.12 -18.64 -38.11
CA GLU A 26 -19.25 -19.59 -37.00
C GLU A 26 -18.43 -19.09 -35.80
N SER A 27 -18.95 -19.32 -34.59
CA SER A 27 -18.29 -18.94 -33.33
C SER A 27 -18.47 -20.08 -32.34
N ILE A 28 -17.37 -20.72 -31.95
CA ILE A 28 -17.35 -21.93 -31.13
C ILE A 28 -16.39 -21.69 -29.96
N GLY A 29 -16.85 -21.85 -28.73
CA GLY A 29 -15.99 -21.67 -27.56
C GLY A 29 -16.54 -22.31 -26.30
N ILE A 30 -15.76 -22.19 -25.22
CA ILE A 30 -16.09 -22.73 -23.90
C ILE A 30 -17.19 -21.89 -23.26
N GLU A 31 -18.21 -22.51 -22.64
CA GLU A 31 -19.19 -21.80 -21.82
C GLU A 31 -18.46 -21.03 -20.70
N ASN A 32 -18.68 -19.71 -20.63
CA ASN A 32 -17.98 -18.73 -19.77
C ASN A 32 -16.65 -18.15 -20.31
N SER A 33 -16.35 -18.25 -21.61
CA SER A 33 -15.23 -17.51 -22.22
C SER A 33 -15.51 -15.99 -22.31
N LEU A 34 -14.46 -15.16 -22.44
CA LEU A 34 -14.55 -13.70 -22.65
C LEU A 34 -15.44 -13.32 -23.84
N PHE A 35 -15.62 -14.22 -24.80
CA PHE A 35 -16.27 -13.98 -26.08
C PHE A 35 -17.80 -14.20 -26.03
N HIS A 36 -18.31 -14.90 -25.01
CA HIS A 36 -19.74 -15.24 -24.91
C HIS A 36 -20.63 -14.04 -24.50
N THR A 37 -20.04 -12.96 -23.96
CA THR A 37 -20.79 -11.78 -23.50
C THR A 37 -21.02 -10.71 -24.57
N ILE A 38 -20.58 -10.94 -25.81
CA ILE A 38 -20.49 -9.91 -26.85
C ILE A 38 -21.42 -10.23 -28.01
N LYS A 39 -22.39 -9.33 -28.26
CA LYS A 39 -23.36 -9.49 -29.34
C LYS A 39 -22.70 -9.49 -30.73
N SER A 40 -21.60 -8.76 -30.91
CA SER A 40 -20.84 -8.73 -32.17
C SER A 40 -20.03 -10.02 -32.43
N ALA A 41 -19.82 -10.88 -31.42
CA ALA A 41 -19.16 -12.18 -31.55
C ALA A 41 -20.10 -13.32 -31.98
N THR A 42 -21.32 -12.98 -32.41
CA THR A 42 -22.34 -13.93 -32.87
C THR A 42 -22.32 -14.08 -34.39
N VAL A 43 -22.88 -15.19 -34.89
CA VAL A 43 -22.97 -15.45 -36.34
C VAL A 43 -23.68 -14.30 -37.05
N GLY A 44 -23.05 -13.75 -38.08
CA GLY A 44 -23.49 -12.56 -38.82
C GLY A 44 -22.90 -11.22 -38.32
N GLY A 45 -22.14 -11.22 -37.23
CA GLY A 45 -21.39 -10.07 -36.73
C GLY A 45 -20.12 -9.79 -37.53
N SER A 46 -19.57 -8.58 -37.37
CA SER A 46 -18.29 -8.17 -37.96
C SER A 46 -17.15 -8.48 -36.98
N LEU A 47 -16.11 -9.17 -37.47
CA LEU A 47 -14.90 -9.45 -36.70
C LEU A 47 -14.21 -8.16 -36.24
N LYS A 48 -14.25 -7.10 -37.05
CA LYS A 48 -13.69 -5.79 -36.71
C LYS A 48 -14.40 -5.18 -35.50
N ASP A 49 -15.73 -5.23 -35.49
CA ASP A 49 -16.54 -4.67 -34.40
C ASP A 49 -16.31 -5.49 -33.13
N MET A 50 -16.22 -6.82 -33.26
CA MET A 50 -15.88 -7.71 -32.17
C MET A 50 -14.49 -7.41 -31.59
N GLU A 51 -13.46 -7.21 -32.42
CA GLU A 51 -12.12 -6.85 -31.93
C GLU A 51 -12.12 -5.47 -31.26
N GLN A 52 -12.87 -4.49 -31.77
CA GLN A 52 -13.05 -3.21 -31.10
C GLN A 52 -13.75 -3.33 -29.75
N ASP A 53 -14.68 -4.28 -29.60
CA ASP A 53 -15.39 -4.54 -28.35
C ASP A 53 -14.54 -5.33 -27.34
N LEU A 54 -13.54 -6.09 -27.80
CA LEU A 54 -12.75 -7.00 -26.97
C LEU A 54 -11.33 -6.54 -26.69
N PHE A 55 -10.65 -5.94 -27.66
CA PHE A 55 -9.21 -5.74 -27.65
C PHE A 55 -8.83 -4.28 -27.84
N SER A 56 -7.74 -3.89 -27.18
CA SER A 56 -7.16 -2.54 -27.26
C SER A 56 -6.48 -2.26 -28.61
N THR A 57 -6.24 -3.29 -29.41
CA THR A 57 -5.65 -3.23 -30.74
C THR A 57 -6.52 -4.01 -31.71
N ASN A 58 -6.68 -3.46 -32.92
CA ASN A 58 -7.41 -4.11 -34.01
C ASN A 58 -6.37 -4.64 -34.99
N SER A 59 -6.34 -5.95 -35.21
CA SER A 59 -5.26 -6.61 -35.97
C SER A 59 -5.78 -7.61 -36.99
N ALA A 60 -7.06 -7.99 -36.93
CA ALA A 60 -7.66 -8.91 -37.88
C ALA A 60 -7.57 -8.44 -39.34
N GLU A 61 -7.85 -7.16 -39.63
CA GLU A 61 -7.82 -6.64 -41.00
C GLU A 61 -6.40 -6.68 -41.61
N GLU A 62 -5.39 -6.33 -40.81
CA GLU A 62 -3.99 -6.40 -41.24
C GLU A 62 -3.56 -7.85 -41.50
N VAL A 63 -4.04 -8.78 -40.68
CA VAL A 63 -3.72 -10.22 -40.83
C VAL A 63 -4.39 -10.79 -42.08
N MET A 64 -5.66 -10.46 -42.33
CA MET A 64 -6.40 -10.93 -43.51
C MET A 64 -5.83 -10.34 -44.80
N ALA A 65 -5.34 -9.10 -44.79
CA ALA A 65 -4.72 -8.45 -45.94
C ALA A 65 -3.40 -9.11 -46.39
N ASN A 66 -2.64 -9.69 -45.46
CA ASN A 66 -1.33 -10.27 -45.75
C ASN A 66 -1.38 -11.75 -46.20
N GLN A 67 -2.55 -12.39 -46.18
CA GLN A 67 -2.80 -13.77 -46.65
C GLN A 67 -1.91 -14.90 -46.06
N GLU A 68 -1.17 -14.63 -44.99
CA GLU A 68 -0.32 -15.61 -44.31
C GLU A 68 -0.83 -15.94 -42.91
N LYS A 69 -0.55 -17.17 -42.46
CA LYS A 69 -0.80 -17.57 -41.06
C LYS A 69 0.01 -16.67 -40.13
N LYS A 70 -0.64 -16.02 -39.17
CA LYS A 70 -0.01 -15.12 -38.20
C LYS A 70 -0.51 -15.42 -36.79
N SER A 71 0.42 -15.51 -35.85
CA SER A 71 0.13 -15.55 -34.41
C SER A 71 0.65 -14.28 -33.76
N PHE A 72 -0.18 -13.66 -32.91
CA PHE A 72 0.15 -12.40 -32.27
C PHE A 72 -0.57 -12.30 -30.92
N MET A 73 -0.03 -11.46 -30.05
CA MET A 73 -0.62 -11.18 -28.75
C MET A 73 -1.53 -9.95 -28.85
N GLN A 74 -2.74 -10.06 -28.31
CA GLN A 74 -3.64 -8.93 -28.08
C GLN A 74 -4.00 -8.86 -26.61
N THR A 75 -4.04 -7.65 -26.07
CA THR A 75 -4.53 -7.44 -24.70
C THR A 75 -5.96 -6.96 -24.78
N SER A 76 -6.85 -7.71 -24.13
CA SER A 76 -8.27 -7.37 -24.06
C SER A 76 -8.50 -6.07 -23.27
N TRP A 77 -9.64 -5.41 -23.48
CA TRP A 77 -10.07 -4.31 -22.61
C TRP A 77 -10.22 -4.73 -21.15
N GLN A 78 -10.21 -6.02 -20.83
CA GLN A 78 -10.24 -6.55 -19.47
C GLN A 78 -8.85 -6.84 -18.91
N GLY A 79 -7.78 -6.67 -19.70
CA GLY A 79 -6.39 -6.86 -19.29
C GLY A 79 -5.89 -8.30 -19.43
N PHE A 80 -6.69 -9.19 -20.02
CA PHE A 80 -6.24 -10.53 -20.36
C PHE A 80 -5.41 -10.50 -21.63
N ASP A 81 -4.17 -10.95 -21.52
CA ASP A 81 -3.31 -11.21 -22.67
C ASP A 81 -3.84 -12.44 -23.39
N THR A 82 -4.16 -12.29 -24.66
CA THR A 82 -4.77 -13.31 -25.50
C THR A 82 -3.88 -13.58 -26.68
N LEU A 83 -3.42 -14.82 -26.82
CA LEU A 83 -2.76 -15.29 -28.02
C LEU A 83 -3.83 -15.53 -29.08
N VAL A 84 -3.73 -14.78 -30.17
CA VAL A 84 -4.59 -14.95 -31.35
C VAL A 84 -3.77 -15.62 -32.43
N THR A 85 -4.30 -16.71 -32.98
CA THR A 85 -3.71 -17.42 -34.11
C THR A 85 -4.71 -17.44 -35.25
N ALA A 86 -4.39 -16.72 -36.31
CA ALA A 86 -5.20 -16.65 -37.52
C ALA A 86 -4.61 -17.55 -38.61
N TYR A 87 -5.47 -18.31 -39.28
CA TYR A 87 -5.09 -19.15 -40.39
C TYR A 87 -6.14 -19.12 -41.51
N PRO A 88 -5.73 -18.98 -42.79
CA PRO A 88 -6.65 -19.02 -43.91
C PRO A 88 -7.07 -20.47 -44.23
N ILE A 89 -8.34 -20.68 -44.56
CA ILE A 89 -8.89 -21.94 -45.06
C ILE A 89 -9.74 -21.65 -46.30
N GLY A 90 -9.19 -21.85 -47.49
CA GLY A 90 -9.91 -21.56 -48.73
C GLY A 90 -10.26 -20.08 -48.85
N SER A 91 -11.56 -19.77 -48.93
CA SER A 91 -12.11 -18.39 -48.96
C SER A 91 -12.55 -17.87 -47.57
N ALA A 92 -12.21 -18.59 -46.50
CA ALA A 92 -12.57 -18.25 -45.12
C ALA A 92 -11.32 -18.13 -44.24
N TRP A 93 -11.47 -17.50 -43.08
CA TRP A 93 -10.41 -17.37 -42.08
C TRP A 93 -10.86 -17.98 -40.76
N VAL A 94 -9.91 -18.56 -40.03
CA VAL A 94 -10.15 -19.02 -38.67
C VAL A 94 -9.23 -18.30 -37.70
N PHE A 95 -9.84 -17.70 -36.68
CA PHE A 95 -9.18 -17.02 -35.58
C PHE A 95 -9.35 -17.87 -34.31
N ALA A 96 -8.23 -18.37 -33.80
CA ALA A 96 -8.17 -19.13 -32.57
C ALA A 96 -7.60 -18.29 -31.43
N TYR A 97 -8.37 -18.11 -30.36
CA TYR A 97 -8.04 -17.27 -29.23
C TYR A 97 -7.72 -18.11 -28.00
N LYS A 98 -6.62 -17.79 -27.31
CA LYS A 98 -6.23 -18.40 -26.04
C LYS A 98 -5.83 -17.33 -25.04
N VAL A 99 -6.55 -17.24 -23.93
CA VAL A 99 -6.25 -16.36 -22.80
C VAL A 99 -5.06 -16.91 -22.03
N ILE A 100 -4.05 -16.07 -21.82
CA ILE A 100 -2.88 -16.35 -21.01
C ILE A 100 -3.11 -15.73 -19.63
N THR A 101 -3.49 -16.54 -18.66
CA THR A 101 -3.49 -16.15 -17.25
C THR A 101 -2.08 -16.32 -16.70
N ASP A 102 -1.48 -15.24 -16.22
CA ASP A 102 -0.17 -15.30 -15.56
C ASP A 102 -0.28 -16.20 -14.33
N SER A 103 0.40 -17.34 -14.39
CA SER A 103 0.32 -18.42 -13.42
C SER A 103 1.10 -18.11 -12.14
N TYR A 104 0.78 -17.03 -11.41
CA TYR A 104 1.32 -16.74 -10.06
C TYR A 104 0.40 -15.83 -9.22
N LEU A 105 -0.91 -16.07 -9.27
CA LEU A 105 -1.80 -15.70 -8.18
C LEU A 105 -2.47 -16.98 -7.68
N ASP A 106 -1.95 -17.51 -6.58
CA ASP A 106 -2.73 -18.32 -5.64
C ASP A 106 -3.89 -17.43 -5.16
N ALA A 107 -4.95 -17.39 -5.94
CA ALA A 107 -6.28 -17.01 -5.51
C ALA A 107 -7.14 -18.22 -5.81
N SER A 108 -7.48 -18.93 -4.74
CA SER A 108 -8.48 -19.98 -4.68
C SER A 108 -9.57 -19.80 -5.73
N GLU A 109 -9.86 -20.85 -6.49
CA GLU A 109 -10.88 -20.94 -7.54
C GLU A 109 -12.32 -20.61 -7.08
N ASP A 110 -12.52 -20.19 -5.83
CA ASP A 110 -13.82 -19.97 -5.18
C ASP A 110 -14.26 -18.50 -5.07
N GLN A 111 -13.60 -17.53 -5.73
CA GLN A 111 -14.06 -16.12 -5.73
C GLN A 111 -14.21 -15.49 -7.11
N LEU A 112 -14.58 -16.28 -8.12
CA LEU A 112 -15.36 -15.75 -9.25
C LEU A 112 -16.75 -15.35 -8.73
N ILE A 113 -16.80 -14.19 -8.06
CA ILE A 113 -18.04 -13.50 -7.74
C ILE A 113 -18.75 -13.31 -9.08
N LYS A 114 -19.85 -14.04 -9.27
CA LYS A 114 -20.81 -13.84 -10.36
C LYS A 114 -21.04 -12.34 -10.53
N MET A 115 -20.48 -11.73 -11.58
CA MET A 115 -20.83 -10.38 -12.00
C MET A 115 -22.28 -10.43 -12.52
N PRO A 116 -23.25 -9.78 -11.87
CA PRO A 116 -24.53 -9.56 -12.52
C PRO A 116 -24.29 -8.65 -13.74
N GLU A 117 -25.03 -8.89 -14.83
CA GLU A 117 -25.10 -8.01 -16.00
C GLU A 117 -25.36 -6.56 -15.54
N THR A 118 -24.33 -5.73 -15.44
CA THR A 118 -24.46 -4.39 -14.85
C THR A 118 -24.20 -3.30 -15.87
N LYS A 119 -25.06 -2.28 -15.79
CA LYS A 119 -25.05 -1.06 -16.60
C LYS A 119 -23.63 -0.46 -16.59
N LYS A 120 -22.96 -0.47 -17.74
CA LYS A 120 -21.59 0.08 -17.89
C LYS A 120 -21.65 1.60 -18.07
N PRO A 121 -20.67 2.36 -17.55
CA PRO A 121 -20.60 3.79 -17.82
C PRO A 121 -20.21 4.01 -19.29
N SER A 122 -20.94 4.87 -20.00
CA SER A 122 -20.65 5.24 -21.40
C SER A 122 -19.53 6.27 -21.55
N PHE A 123 -18.61 6.35 -20.57
CA PHE A 123 -17.53 7.35 -20.51
C PHE A 123 -16.23 6.65 -20.08
N PRO A 124 -15.04 7.12 -20.52
CA PRO A 124 -13.76 6.55 -20.09
C PRO A 124 -13.53 6.79 -18.59
N PHE A 125 -14.00 5.84 -17.78
CA PHE A 125 -13.68 5.71 -16.37
C PHE A 125 -12.80 4.46 -16.25
N VAL A 126 -11.48 4.66 -16.17
CA VAL A 126 -10.50 3.58 -16.11
C VAL A 126 -10.61 2.88 -14.75
N ILE A 127 -10.89 1.58 -14.75
CA ILE A 127 -11.01 0.75 -13.56
C ILE A 127 -10.14 -0.48 -13.77
N ARG A 128 -9.03 -0.58 -13.05
CA ARG A 128 -8.10 -1.73 -13.12
C ARG A 128 -7.68 -2.24 -11.75
N SER A 129 -7.72 -1.37 -10.74
CA SER A 129 -7.36 -1.74 -9.38
C SER A 129 -8.53 -2.41 -8.64
N LYS A 130 -8.22 -3.37 -7.77
CA LYS A 130 -9.21 -3.98 -6.87
C LYS A 130 -9.97 -2.92 -6.06
N SER A 131 -9.26 -1.89 -5.60
CA SER A 131 -9.85 -0.78 -4.84
C SER A 131 -10.88 0.01 -5.66
N MET A 132 -10.64 0.24 -6.96
CA MET A 132 -11.63 0.89 -7.83
C MET A 132 -12.79 -0.02 -8.25
N LEU A 133 -12.59 -1.34 -8.31
CA LEU A 133 -13.70 -2.29 -8.53
C LEU A 133 -14.72 -2.24 -7.40
N GLU A 134 -14.26 -2.13 -6.15
CA GLU A 134 -15.15 -1.94 -5.00
C GLU A 134 -15.93 -0.61 -5.08
N VAL A 135 -15.28 0.45 -5.55
CA VAL A 135 -15.92 1.75 -5.80
C VAL A 135 -16.99 1.62 -6.88
N LEU A 136 -16.69 0.94 -7.99
CA LEU A 136 -17.66 0.68 -9.05
C LEU A 136 -18.87 -0.09 -8.55
N HIS A 137 -18.67 -1.15 -7.76
CA HIS A 137 -19.77 -1.93 -7.19
C HIS A 137 -20.70 -1.05 -6.35
N LYS A 138 -20.13 -0.19 -5.50
CA LYS A 138 -20.93 0.77 -4.71
C LYS A 138 -21.68 1.75 -5.60
N MET A 139 -21.05 2.26 -6.67
CA MET A 139 -21.68 3.17 -7.63
C MET A 139 -22.86 2.50 -8.36
N GLN A 140 -22.72 1.24 -8.78
CA GLN A 140 -23.79 0.47 -9.42
C GLN A 140 -24.94 0.19 -8.46
N MET A 141 -24.65 -0.05 -7.17
CA MET A 141 -25.70 -0.23 -6.18
C MET A 141 -26.51 1.04 -5.92
N VAL A 142 -25.94 2.23 -6.07
CA VAL A 142 -26.64 3.49 -5.76
C VAL A 142 -27.29 4.17 -6.96
N CYS A 143 -26.89 3.83 -8.19
CA CYS A 143 -27.29 4.58 -9.39
C CYS A 143 -28.81 4.56 -9.65
N ASP A 144 -29.51 3.51 -9.21
CA ASP A 144 -30.95 3.36 -9.46
C ASP A 144 -31.84 4.01 -8.38
N PHE A 145 -31.23 4.55 -7.31
CA PHE A 145 -31.92 5.12 -6.16
C PHE A 145 -31.77 6.64 -6.09
N SER A 146 -32.75 7.33 -5.49
CA SER A 146 -32.70 8.78 -5.25
C SER A 146 -32.02 9.17 -3.91
N ALA A 147 -31.25 8.24 -3.34
CA ALA A 147 -30.50 8.46 -2.11
C ALA A 147 -29.33 9.43 -2.32
N THR A 148 -28.99 10.19 -1.28
CA THR A 148 -27.83 11.08 -1.29
C THR A 148 -26.54 10.25 -1.26
N VAL A 149 -25.63 10.54 -2.18
CA VAL A 149 -24.31 9.88 -2.24
C VAL A 149 -23.25 10.89 -1.84
N LEU A 150 -22.32 10.49 -0.97
CA LEU A 150 -21.18 11.31 -0.55
C LEU A 150 -19.89 10.71 -1.07
N LEU A 151 -19.24 11.38 -2.02
CA LEU A 151 -17.95 11.01 -2.58
C LEU A 151 -16.82 11.63 -1.76
N LEU A 152 -16.04 10.77 -1.11
CA LEU A 152 -14.90 11.15 -0.29
C LEU A 152 -13.60 10.85 -1.04
N GLY A 153 -12.60 11.70 -0.89
CA GLY A 153 -11.26 11.43 -1.43
C GLY A 153 -10.49 12.71 -1.73
N GLU A 154 -9.19 12.56 -1.96
CA GLU A 154 -8.27 13.67 -2.23
C GLU A 154 -8.67 14.48 -3.47
N SER A 155 -8.07 15.66 -3.63
CA SER A 155 -8.26 16.44 -4.87
C SER A 155 -7.65 15.68 -6.06
N GLY A 156 -8.32 15.73 -7.20
CA GLY A 156 -7.83 15.12 -8.44
C GLY A 156 -8.02 13.60 -8.58
N VAL A 157 -8.72 12.92 -7.65
CA VAL A 157 -8.98 11.46 -7.77
C VAL A 157 -10.09 11.09 -8.78
N GLY A 158 -10.83 12.07 -9.31
CA GLY A 158 -11.92 11.84 -10.28
C GLY A 158 -13.32 11.79 -9.68
N LYS A 159 -13.60 12.52 -8.60
CA LYS A 159 -14.93 12.55 -7.94
C LYS A 159 -16.06 12.98 -8.89
N GLU A 160 -15.85 14.00 -9.73
CA GLU A 160 -16.85 14.40 -10.74
C GLU A 160 -17.10 13.27 -11.75
N MET A 161 -16.05 12.58 -12.19
CA MET A 161 -16.19 11.45 -13.14
C MET A 161 -16.98 10.30 -12.51
N ALA A 162 -16.78 10.04 -11.21
CA ALA A 162 -17.60 9.09 -10.45
C ALA A 162 -19.07 9.54 -10.39
N ALA A 163 -19.34 10.81 -10.12
CA ALA A 163 -20.71 11.35 -10.11
C ALA A 163 -21.40 11.22 -11.48
N ARG A 164 -20.68 11.51 -12.57
CA ARG A 164 -21.16 11.31 -13.95
C ARG A 164 -21.42 9.85 -14.27
N ALA A 165 -20.54 8.96 -13.81
CA ALA A 165 -20.72 7.53 -13.97
C ALA A 165 -21.97 7.01 -13.24
N ILE A 166 -22.24 7.48 -12.01
CA ILE A 166 -23.50 7.21 -11.30
C ILE A 166 -24.71 7.71 -12.11
N HIS A 167 -24.66 8.94 -12.62
CA HIS A 167 -25.73 9.52 -13.44
C HIS A 167 -26.02 8.68 -14.68
N ASN A 168 -25.00 8.30 -15.44
CA ASN A 168 -25.12 7.56 -16.69
C ASN A 168 -25.67 6.15 -16.49
N MET A 169 -25.26 5.47 -15.42
CA MET A 169 -25.77 4.13 -15.08
C MET A 169 -27.18 4.16 -14.49
N GLY A 170 -27.58 5.28 -13.89
CA GLY A 170 -28.81 5.37 -13.12
C GLY A 170 -30.09 5.55 -13.93
N ASN A 171 -31.23 5.42 -13.24
CA ASN A 171 -32.56 5.67 -13.81
C ASN A 171 -32.79 7.14 -14.24
N ARG A 172 -31.95 8.06 -13.75
CA ARG A 172 -31.99 9.51 -14.03
C ARG A 172 -31.05 9.93 -15.17
N ASN A 173 -30.48 8.98 -15.92
CA ASN A 173 -29.52 9.25 -17.00
C ASN A 173 -30.06 10.16 -18.13
N LYS A 174 -31.37 10.16 -18.38
CA LYS A 174 -32.03 11.07 -19.33
C LYS A 174 -32.29 12.48 -18.76
N GLY A 175 -32.23 12.63 -17.44
CA GLY A 175 -32.41 13.90 -16.75
C GLY A 175 -31.13 14.76 -16.75
N PRO A 176 -31.22 16.04 -16.39
CA PRO A 176 -30.06 16.93 -16.36
C PRO A 176 -29.03 16.48 -15.31
N PHE A 177 -27.75 16.60 -15.65
CA PHE A 177 -26.65 16.53 -14.69
C PHE A 177 -26.08 17.93 -14.49
N ILE A 178 -26.31 18.51 -13.31
CA ILE A 178 -25.89 19.88 -12.99
C ILE A 178 -24.72 19.83 -12.00
N PRO A 179 -23.47 20.03 -12.45
CA PRO A 179 -22.31 20.15 -11.57
C PRO A 179 -22.19 21.57 -11.01
N VAL A 180 -21.88 21.67 -9.71
CA VAL A 180 -21.61 22.92 -9.01
C VAL A 180 -20.37 22.73 -8.15
N ASN A 181 -19.35 23.55 -8.38
CA ASN A 181 -18.20 23.63 -7.48
C ASN A 181 -18.46 24.73 -6.45
N CYS A 182 -18.67 24.33 -5.20
CA CYS A 182 -18.99 25.24 -4.10
C CYS A 182 -17.81 26.14 -3.71
N GLY A 183 -16.57 25.68 -3.88
CA GLY A 183 -15.37 26.47 -3.59
C GLY A 183 -15.04 27.53 -4.65
N ALA A 184 -15.58 27.38 -5.87
CA ALA A 184 -15.34 28.33 -6.97
C ALA A 184 -16.30 29.53 -6.97
N ILE A 185 -17.44 29.44 -6.26
CA ILE A 185 -18.46 30.49 -6.22
C ILE A 185 -18.24 31.36 -4.98
N PRO A 186 -18.18 32.71 -5.12
CA PRO A 186 -18.09 33.62 -3.98
C PRO A 186 -19.19 33.36 -2.93
N GLU A 187 -18.83 33.43 -1.65
CA GLU A 187 -19.75 33.18 -0.52
C GLU A 187 -21.03 34.03 -0.56
N ASN A 188 -20.96 35.26 -1.07
CA ASN A 188 -22.11 36.14 -1.20
C ASN A 188 -23.04 35.77 -2.38
N LEU A 189 -22.61 34.90 -3.30
CA LEU A 189 -23.36 34.50 -4.49
C LEU A 189 -23.80 33.03 -4.47
N ILE A 190 -23.15 32.17 -3.67
CA ILE A 190 -23.47 30.74 -3.60
C ILE A 190 -24.95 30.48 -3.30
N GLU A 191 -25.57 31.30 -2.45
CA GLU A 191 -26.97 31.15 -2.06
C GLU A 191 -27.91 31.43 -3.24
N SER A 192 -27.71 32.53 -3.96
CA SER A 192 -28.54 32.92 -5.09
C SER A 192 -28.30 32.04 -6.31
N GLU A 193 -27.08 31.52 -6.51
CA GLU A 193 -26.78 30.54 -7.55
C GLU A 193 -27.48 29.19 -7.29
N LEU A 194 -27.39 28.66 -6.06
CA LEU A 194 -27.96 27.36 -5.73
C LEU A 194 -29.50 27.40 -5.73
N PHE A 195 -30.11 28.36 -5.04
CA PHE A 195 -31.56 28.39 -4.79
C PHE A 195 -32.33 29.32 -5.73
N GLY A 196 -31.65 30.17 -6.50
CA GLY A 196 -32.28 31.19 -7.33
C GLY A 196 -32.75 32.39 -6.51
N TYR A 197 -33.27 33.40 -7.19
CA TYR A 197 -33.81 34.61 -6.56
C TYR A 197 -34.95 35.21 -7.37
N VAL A 198 -35.86 35.89 -6.68
CA VAL A 198 -36.94 36.67 -7.31
C VAL A 198 -36.50 38.11 -7.60
N GLU A 199 -37.21 38.80 -8.48
CA GLU A 199 -36.98 40.22 -8.74
C GLU A 199 -37.05 41.04 -7.43
N GLY A 200 -36.07 41.92 -7.22
CA GLY A 200 -36.00 42.77 -6.02
C GLY A 200 -35.45 42.09 -4.77
N ALA A 201 -34.95 40.86 -4.84
CA ALA A 201 -34.39 40.15 -3.68
C ALA A 201 -33.17 40.86 -3.05
N PHE A 202 -32.37 41.57 -3.85
CA PHE A 202 -31.22 42.38 -3.43
C PHE A 202 -30.94 43.48 -4.46
N THR A 203 -30.10 44.46 -4.12
CA THR A 203 -29.88 45.68 -4.92
C THR A 203 -29.38 45.44 -6.34
N SER A 204 -28.68 44.32 -6.58
CA SER A 204 -28.19 43.90 -7.91
C SER A 204 -29.04 42.80 -8.57
N ALA A 205 -30.22 42.49 -8.04
CA ALA A 205 -31.10 41.46 -8.61
C ALA A 205 -31.60 41.87 -10.00
N ARG A 206 -31.46 40.98 -10.99
CA ARG A 206 -31.96 41.23 -12.35
C ARG A 206 -33.49 41.25 -12.37
N LYS A 207 -34.06 42.08 -13.26
CA LYS A 207 -35.50 42.05 -13.58
C LYS A 207 -35.89 40.65 -14.07
N GLY A 208 -36.97 40.09 -13.52
CA GLY A 208 -37.41 38.72 -13.78
C GLY A 208 -36.76 37.62 -12.91
N GLY A 209 -35.80 37.95 -12.05
CA GLY A 209 -35.13 36.96 -11.17
C GLY A 209 -34.19 35.99 -11.90
N ALA A 210 -33.75 34.95 -11.20
CA ALA A 210 -32.97 33.85 -11.80
C ALA A 210 -33.32 32.50 -11.16
N MET A 211 -33.33 31.45 -12.00
CA MET A 211 -33.55 30.07 -11.56
C MET A 211 -32.29 29.52 -10.89
N GLY A 212 -32.47 28.83 -9.75
CA GLY A 212 -31.38 28.19 -9.02
C GLY A 212 -30.95 26.87 -9.64
N LYS A 213 -29.71 26.43 -9.35
CA LYS A 213 -29.18 25.13 -9.78
C LYS A 213 -30.05 23.95 -9.32
N PHE A 214 -30.65 24.03 -8.13
CA PHE A 214 -31.56 22.99 -7.66
C PHE A 214 -32.76 22.80 -8.59
N THR A 215 -33.36 23.90 -9.04
CA THR A 215 -34.52 23.84 -9.95
C THR A 215 -34.12 23.43 -11.36
N LEU A 216 -32.92 23.83 -11.81
CA LEU A 216 -32.38 23.38 -13.10
C LEU A 216 -32.05 21.88 -13.13
N ALA A 217 -31.79 21.28 -11.97
CA ALA A 217 -31.50 19.86 -11.83
C ALA A 217 -32.75 18.98 -11.69
N ASP A 218 -33.96 19.54 -11.74
CA ASP A 218 -35.22 18.80 -11.55
C ASP A 218 -35.31 17.57 -12.46
N LYS A 219 -35.78 16.45 -11.91
CA LYS A 219 -35.80 15.10 -12.51
C LYS A 219 -34.42 14.52 -12.86
N GLY A 220 -33.34 15.17 -12.45
CA GLY A 220 -31.96 14.79 -12.74
C GLY A 220 -31.11 14.64 -11.47
N ILE A 221 -29.82 14.97 -11.61
CA ILE A 221 -28.82 14.92 -10.56
C ILE A 221 -28.17 16.30 -10.38
N LEU A 222 -28.10 16.75 -9.13
CA LEU A 222 -27.26 17.86 -8.72
C LEU A 222 -25.97 17.32 -8.09
N PHE A 223 -24.84 17.64 -8.70
CA PHE A 223 -23.52 17.31 -8.16
C PHE A 223 -22.92 18.53 -7.45
N LEU A 224 -22.62 18.40 -6.16
CA LEU A 224 -22.03 19.44 -5.32
C LEU A 224 -20.59 19.06 -5.00
N ASP A 225 -19.62 19.62 -5.73
CA ASP A 225 -18.20 19.46 -5.42
C ASP A 225 -17.77 20.44 -4.32
N GLU A 226 -16.84 19.99 -3.50
CA GLU A 226 -16.32 20.73 -2.34
C GLU A 226 -17.43 21.21 -1.37
N VAL A 227 -18.40 20.33 -1.04
CA VAL A 227 -19.53 20.66 -0.14
C VAL A 227 -19.10 21.17 1.25
N GLY A 228 -17.87 20.85 1.66
CA GLY A 228 -17.28 21.36 2.90
C GLY A 228 -16.92 22.85 2.86
N GLU A 229 -16.97 23.52 1.70
CA GLU A 229 -16.75 24.97 1.57
C GLU A 229 -18.05 25.77 1.72
N LEU A 230 -19.19 25.12 1.94
CA LEU A 230 -20.47 25.83 2.06
C LEU A 230 -20.56 26.65 3.35
N PRO A 231 -20.96 27.93 3.28
CA PRO A 231 -21.29 28.77 4.43
C PRO A 231 -22.42 28.19 5.31
N LEU A 232 -22.38 28.44 6.62
CA LEU A 232 -23.36 27.88 7.58
C LEU A 232 -24.83 28.25 7.25
N ASN A 233 -25.10 29.46 6.77
CA ASN A 233 -26.45 29.88 6.35
C ASN A 233 -26.97 29.05 5.16
N VAL A 234 -26.08 28.72 4.22
CA VAL A 234 -26.39 27.92 3.03
C VAL A 234 -26.59 26.45 3.41
N GLN A 235 -25.82 25.94 4.37
CA GLN A 235 -26.00 24.59 4.92
C GLN A 235 -27.42 24.37 5.48
N VAL A 236 -28.01 25.37 6.15
CA VAL A 236 -29.40 25.28 6.66
C VAL A 236 -30.41 25.12 5.52
N LYS A 237 -30.24 25.86 4.41
CA LYS A 237 -31.13 25.74 3.26
C LYS A 237 -30.93 24.43 2.51
N LEU A 238 -29.68 23.99 2.36
CA LEU A 238 -29.36 22.67 1.77
C LEU A 238 -30.04 21.55 2.55
N LEU A 239 -29.98 21.59 3.89
CA LEU A 239 -30.66 20.62 4.75
C LEU A 239 -32.16 20.54 4.45
N ARG A 240 -32.85 21.69 4.33
CA ARG A 240 -34.27 21.75 3.98
C ARG A 240 -34.57 21.10 2.63
N VAL A 241 -33.76 21.37 1.61
CA VAL A 241 -33.93 20.72 0.30
C VAL A 241 -33.79 19.19 0.40
N LEU A 242 -32.79 18.70 1.16
CA LEU A 242 -32.54 17.27 1.33
C LEU A 242 -33.60 16.55 2.17
N GLN A 243 -34.26 17.27 3.09
CA GLN A 243 -35.31 16.72 3.96
C GLN A 243 -36.70 16.80 3.31
N GLU A 244 -37.09 18.00 2.86
CA GLU A 244 -38.44 18.32 2.45
C GLU A 244 -38.65 18.25 0.93
N ARG A 245 -37.57 18.16 0.13
CA ARG A 245 -37.61 18.15 -1.34
C ARG A 245 -38.29 19.40 -1.92
N ILE A 246 -38.11 20.53 -1.26
CA ILE A 246 -38.59 21.84 -1.72
C ILE A 246 -37.44 22.85 -1.75
N VAL A 247 -37.54 23.82 -2.66
CA VAL A 247 -36.58 24.92 -2.83
C VAL A 247 -37.32 26.25 -2.71
N THR A 248 -36.75 27.16 -1.93
CA THR A 248 -37.28 28.53 -1.75
C THR A 248 -36.27 29.52 -2.33
N PRO A 249 -36.60 30.23 -3.42
CA PRO A 249 -35.75 31.28 -3.98
C PRO A 249 -35.48 32.39 -2.96
N VAL A 250 -34.31 33.02 -3.04
CA VAL A 250 -33.97 34.18 -2.21
C VAL A 250 -34.95 35.32 -2.47
N GLY A 251 -35.49 35.90 -1.39
CA GLY A 251 -36.51 36.94 -1.46
C GLY A 251 -37.94 36.44 -1.68
N SER A 252 -38.16 35.12 -1.82
CA SER A 252 -39.49 34.53 -1.94
C SER A 252 -39.97 33.89 -0.65
N SER A 253 -41.28 33.94 -0.39
CA SER A 253 -41.97 33.12 0.62
C SER A 253 -42.56 31.84 0.02
N THR A 254 -42.61 31.72 -1.31
CA THR A 254 -43.13 30.53 -2.00
C THR A 254 -42.02 29.51 -2.21
N SER A 255 -42.34 28.25 -1.89
CA SER A 255 -41.43 27.11 -2.09
C SER A 255 -41.93 26.24 -3.24
N HIS A 256 -41.00 25.62 -3.97
CA HIS A 256 -41.27 24.80 -5.14
C HIS A 256 -40.75 23.37 -4.90
N PRO A 257 -41.55 22.32 -5.16
CA PRO A 257 -41.06 20.95 -5.06
C PRO A 257 -40.00 20.67 -6.12
N VAL A 258 -38.99 19.87 -5.77
CA VAL A 258 -37.94 19.40 -6.67
C VAL A 258 -37.72 17.91 -6.51
N ASP A 259 -37.67 17.18 -7.62
CA ASP A 259 -37.34 15.75 -7.63
C ASP A 259 -35.93 15.53 -8.17
N ILE A 260 -34.95 15.49 -7.27
CA ILE A 260 -33.52 15.35 -7.63
C ILE A 260 -32.83 14.26 -6.83
N GLN A 261 -31.78 13.69 -7.38
CA GLN A 261 -30.75 13.01 -6.59
C GLN A 261 -29.60 13.98 -6.35
N VAL A 262 -29.08 14.01 -5.12
CA VAL A 262 -27.92 14.84 -4.76
C VAL A 262 -26.71 13.94 -4.61
N ILE A 263 -25.63 14.28 -5.31
CA ILE A 263 -24.31 13.68 -5.12
C ILE A 263 -23.40 14.78 -4.59
N ALA A 264 -22.88 14.64 -3.38
CA ALA A 264 -21.95 15.59 -2.78
C ALA A 264 -20.53 15.02 -2.81
N ALA A 265 -19.53 15.88 -2.92
CA ALA A 265 -18.13 15.51 -2.90
C ALA A 265 -17.31 16.44 -1.99
N THR A 266 -16.29 15.89 -1.34
CA THR A 266 -15.34 16.67 -0.54
C THR A 266 -14.01 15.93 -0.35
N ASN A 267 -12.94 16.70 -0.18
CA ASN A 267 -11.63 16.22 0.28
C ASN A 267 -11.39 16.49 1.78
N LYS A 268 -12.27 17.25 2.46
CA LYS A 268 -12.18 17.55 3.89
C LYS A 268 -12.89 16.49 4.72
N SER A 269 -12.41 16.28 5.95
CA SER A 269 -13.13 15.46 6.94
C SER A 269 -14.29 16.26 7.52
N LEU A 270 -15.51 15.98 7.04
CA LEU A 270 -16.74 16.63 7.54
C LEU A 270 -16.94 16.36 9.03
N GLU A 271 -16.61 15.17 9.52
CA GLU A 271 -16.69 14.83 10.95
C GLU A 271 -15.84 15.77 11.81
N ASN A 272 -14.61 16.08 11.38
CA ASN A 272 -13.76 17.03 12.08
C ASN A 272 -14.29 18.47 11.99
N MET A 273 -14.91 18.85 10.88
CA MET A 273 -15.53 20.17 10.72
C MET A 273 -16.76 20.32 11.63
N VAL A 274 -17.54 19.25 11.83
CA VAL A 274 -18.64 19.23 12.82
C VAL A 274 -18.10 19.47 14.23
N LYS A 275 -17.03 18.77 14.63
CA LYS A 275 -16.39 18.97 15.94
C LYS A 275 -15.89 20.41 16.16
N LYS A 276 -15.52 21.11 15.08
CA LYS A 276 -15.07 22.52 15.12
C LYS A 276 -16.21 23.54 15.00
N GLY A 277 -17.44 23.11 14.76
CA GLY A 277 -18.58 24.01 14.51
C GLY A 277 -18.58 24.68 13.13
N GLU A 278 -17.73 24.21 12.21
CA GLU A 278 -17.62 24.72 10.83
C GLU A 278 -18.64 24.06 9.89
N PHE A 279 -19.19 22.91 10.30
CA PHE A 279 -20.20 22.17 9.55
C PHE A 279 -21.30 21.69 10.48
N ARG A 280 -22.56 21.75 10.04
CA ARG A 280 -23.67 21.34 10.88
C ARG A 280 -23.80 19.82 10.96
N GLU A 281 -24.02 19.32 12.18
CA GLU A 281 -24.18 17.88 12.46
C GLU A 281 -25.40 17.28 11.75
N ASP A 282 -26.53 17.99 11.73
CA ASP A 282 -27.77 17.56 11.07
C ASP A 282 -27.60 17.37 9.56
N LEU A 283 -26.91 18.30 8.89
CA LEU A 283 -26.57 18.20 7.48
C LEU A 283 -25.57 17.08 7.20
N TYR A 284 -24.57 16.89 8.07
CA TYR A 284 -23.60 15.82 7.94
C TYR A 284 -24.28 14.46 7.85
N TYR A 285 -25.19 14.13 8.77
CA TYR A 285 -25.91 12.85 8.73
C TYR A 285 -26.82 12.71 7.50
N ARG A 286 -27.36 13.82 6.97
CA ARG A 286 -28.20 13.78 5.77
C ARG A 286 -27.41 13.64 4.46
N LEU A 287 -26.14 14.05 4.45
CA LEU A 287 -25.21 13.82 3.35
C LEU A 287 -24.55 12.44 3.45
N HIS A 288 -24.19 12.00 4.66
CA HIS A 288 -23.47 10.76 4.93
C HIS A 288 -24.39 9.51 4.93
N VAL A 289 -25.31 9.44 3.95
CA VAL A 289 -26.23 8.29 3.79
C VAL A 289 -25.51 7.15 3.08
N VAL A 290 -24.89 7.41 1.93
CA VAL A 290 -24.06 6.43 1.23
C VAL A 290 -22.68 7.02 0.94
N PRO A 291 -21.69 6.83 1.82
CA PRO A 291 -20.32 7.27 1.59
C PRO A 291 -19.58 6.33 0.62
N ILE A 292 -18.95 6.90 -0.40
CA ILE A 292 -18.08 6.19 -1.35
C ILE A 292 -16.71 6.87 -1.31
N HIS A 293 -15.69 6.14 -0.87
CA HIS A 293 -14.32 6.62 -0.79
C HIS A 293 -13.57 6.29 -2.09
N LEU A 294 -13.11 7.31 -2.81
CA LEU A 294 -12.24 7.15 -3.97
C LEU A 294 -10.78 7.09 -3.53
N PRO A 295 -10.06 5.99 -3.80
CA PRO A 295 -8.66 5.86 -3.44
C PRO A 295 -7.77 6.84 -4.22
N PRO A 296 -6.70 7.37 -3.60
CA PRO A 296 -5.69 8.15 -4.31
C PRO A 296 -4.95 7.29 -5.34
N LEU A 297 -4.36 7.93 -6.35
CA LEU A 297 -3.70 7.26 -7.48
C LEU A 297 -2.56 6.34 -7.04
N ARG A 298 -1.81 6.71 -5.99
CA ARG A 298 -0.78 5.88 -5.35
C ARG A 298 -1.29 4.55 -4.77
N ASP A 299 -2.58 4.43 -4.48
CA ASP A 299 -3.20 3.18 -4.01
C ASP A 299 -3.76 2.32 -5.17
N ARG A 300 -3.61 2.78 -6.41
CA ARG A 300 -4.12 2.13 -7.64
C ARG A 300 -3.11 2.25 -8.79
N ILE A 301 -1.86 1.89 -8.50
CA ILE A 301 -0.71 2.02 -9.42
C ILE A 301 -0.94 1.28 -10.74
N ASP A 302 -1.68 0.17 -10.73
CA ASP A 302 -2.01 -0.62 -11.94
C ASP A 302 -2.85 0.16 -12.97
N GLU A 303 -3.50 1.26 -12.55
CA GLU A 303 -4.25 2.14 -13.45
C GLU A 303 -3.35 3.15 -14.18
N ILE A 304 -2.14 3.43 -13.68
CA ILE A 304 -1.29 4.49 -14.23
C ILE A 304 -0.95 4.25 -15.71
N PRO A 305 -0.50 3.05 -16.14
CA PRO A 305 -0.17 2.85 -17.56
C PRO A 305 -1.36 3.08 -18.50
N HIS A 306 -2.55 2.69 -18.06
CA HIS A 306 -3.79 2.84 -18.81
C HIS A 306 -4.25 4.29 -18.88
N LEU A 307 -4.16 5.01 -17.76
CA LEU A 307 -4.46 6.44 -17.71
C LEU A 307 -3.49 7.23 -18.59
N VAL A 308 -2.19 6.92 -18.54
CA VAL A 308 -1.18 7.53 -19.39
C VAL A 308 -1.50 7.29 -20.87
N GLN A 309 -1.79 6.05 -21.25
CA GLN A 309 -2.14 5.73 -22.64
C GLN A 309 -3.41 6.46 -23.10
N PHE A 310 -4.44 6.50 -22.26
CA PHE A 310 -5.69 7.20 -22.54
C PHE A 310 -5.45 8.71 -22.78
N PHE A 311 -4.75 9.38 -21.87
CA PHE A 311 -4.44 10.80 -22.02
C PHE A 311 -3.51 11.05 -23.21
N LEU A 312 -2.52 10.19 -23.43
CA LEU A 312 -1.59 10.33 -24.55
C LEU A 312 -2.33 10.22 -25.90
N GLN A 313 -3.25 9.27 -26.05
CA GLN A 313 -4.08 9.17 -27.25
C GLN A 313 -4.92 10.43 -27.48
N LYS A 314 -5.58 10.93 -26.42
CA LYS A 314 -6.34 12.19 -26.45
C LYS A 314 -5.48 13.37 -26.94
N TYR A 315 -4.28 13.54 -26.38
CA TYR A 315 -3.43 14.68 -26.68
C TYR A 315 -2.65 14.54 -28.00
N ASN A 316 -2.29 13.32 -28.39
CA ASN A 316 -1.75 13.05 -29.73
C ASN A 316 -2.74 13.45 -30.81
N ALA A 317 -4.02 13.08 -30.65
CA ALA A 317 -5.08 13.50 -31.58
C ALA A 317 -5.28 15.02 -31.57
N LEU A 318 -5.31 15.63 -30.38
CA LEU A 318 -5.56 17.07 -30.23
C LEU A 318 -4.44 17.94 -30.82
N TYR A 319 -3.18 17.56 -30.63
CA TYR A 319 -2.01 18.33 -31.09
C TYR A 319 -1.39 17.81 -32.38
N ASN A 320 -2.03 16.82 -33.03
CA ASN A 320 -1.54 16.15 -34.22
C ASN A 320 -0.08 15.65 -34.06
N ARG A 321 0.15 14.94 -32.95
CA ARG A 321 1.44 14.34 -32.57
C ARG A 321 1.31 12.82 -32.55
N GLN A 322 2.44 12.12 -32.56
CA GLN A 322 2.52 10.66 -32.42
C GLN A 322 3.56 10.29 -31.36
N VAL A 323 3.38 10.82 -30.16
CA VAL A 323 4.29 10.59 -29.04
C VAL A 323 3.93 9.27 -28.36
N THR A 324 4.94 8.51 -27.96
CA THR A 324 4.86 7.23 -27.22
C THR A 324 5.77 7.28 -25.99
N PHE A 325 5.59 6.37 -25.03
CA PHE A 325 6.47 6.26 -23.86
C PHE A 325 7.30 4.99 -23.94
N THR A 326 8.59 5.10 -23.62
CA THR A 326 9.42 3.91 -23.38
C THR A 326 8.90 3.12 -22.17
N PRO A 327 9.15 1.79 -22.09
CA PRO A 327 8.81 1.00 -20.90
C PRO A 327 9.42 1.56 -19.60
N ASN A 328 10.65 2.06 -19.67
CA ASN A 328 11.31 2.64 -18.50
C ASN A 328 10.69 3.98 -18.06
N ALA A 329 10.24 4.82 -19.00
CA ALA A 329 9.50 6.03 -18.68
C ALA A 329 8.16 5.70 -18.01
N MET A 330 7.47 4.67 -18.49
CA MET A 330 6.21 4.19 -17.89
C MET A 330 6.40 3.68 -16.46
N ASP A 331 7.47 2.91 -16.22
CA ASP A 331 7.79 2.43 -14.88
C ASP A 331 8.09 3.60 -13.93
N MET A 332 8.79 4.64 -14.41
CA MET A 332 9.04 5.85 -13.61
C MET A 332 7.75 6.59 -13.25
N LEU A 333 6.82 6.73 -14.19
CA LEU A 333 5.50 7.30 -13.92
C LEU A 333 4.71 6.46 -12.89
N SER A 334 4.88 5.14 -12.91
CA SER A 334 4.22 4.22 -11.97
C SER A 334 4.78 4.29 -10.55
N ILE A 335 6.01 4.77 -10.38
CA ILE A 335 6.72 4.88 -9.08
C ILE A 335 6.43 6.21 -8.38
N HIS A 336 5.97 7.23 -9.11
CA HIS A 336 5.68 8.54 -8.55
C HIS A 336 4.46 8.52 -7.59
N GLN A 337 4.48 9.39 -6.57
CA GLN A 337 3.45 9.43 -5.52
C GLN A 337 2.14 10.10 -5.93
N TRP A 338 2.17 10.91 -6.99
CA TRP A 338 1.01 11.63 -7.54
C TRP A 338 0.17 12.38 -6.49
N PRO A 339 0.75 13.37 -5.78
CA PRO A 339 0.02 14.18 -4.80
C PRO A 339 -1.21 14.91 -5.37
N GLY A 340 -1.20 15.25 -6.67
CA GLY A 340 -2.36 15.80 -7.38
C GLY A 340 -3.20 14.74 -8.11
N ASN A 341 -2.95 13.46 -7.84
CA ASN A 341 -3.68 12.30 -8.36
C ASN A 341 -3.79 12.31 -9.90
N VAL A 342 -4.95 11.94 -10.45
CA VAL A 342 -5.18 11.81 -11.90
C VAL A 342 -5.05 13.16 -12.61
N ARG A 343 -5.40 14.27 -11.95
CA ARG A 343 -5.28 15.62 -12.52
C ARG A 343 -3.82 15.99 -12.77
N GLU A 344 -2.93 15.67 -11.83
CA GLU A 344 -1.50 15.88 -12.02
C GLU A 344 -0.95 14.97 -13.12
N LEU A 345 -1.34 13.69 -13.14
CA LEU A 345 -0.95 12.75 -14.19
C LEU A 345 -1.35 13.26 -15.59
N GLU A 346 -2.60 13.68 -15.77
CA GLU A 346 -3.12 14.23 -17.03
C GLU A 346 -2.28 15.43 -17.49
N ASN A 347 -2.03 16.39 -16.59
CA ASN A 347 -1.23 17.58 -16.89
C ASN A 347 0.21 17.24 -17.31
N ILE A 348 0.82 16.25 -16.65
CA ILE A 348 2.19 15.82 -16.97
C ILE A 348 2.24 15.13 -18.33
N VAL A 349 1.26 14.26 -18.63
CA VAL A 349 1.15 13.58 -19.93
C VAL A 349 0.89 14.59 -21.06
N GLU A 350 -0.01 15.55 -20.85
CA GLU A 350 -0.25 16.66 -21.79
C GLU A 350 1.03 17.45 -22.08
N ARG A 351 1.73 17.84 -21.00
CA ARG A 351 2.99 18.58 -21.11
C ARG A 351 4.02 17.81 -21.92
N LEU A 352 4.22 16.52 -21.63
CA LEU A 352 5.16 15.66 -22.36
C LEU A 352 4.75 15.46 -23.83
N ALA A 353 3.45 15.36 -24.13
CA ALA A 353 2.96 15.28 -25.51
C ALA A 353 3.28 16.57 -26.30
N ILE A 354 3.29 17.74 -25.65
CA ILE A 354 3.60 19.03 -26.28
C ILE A 354 5.11 19.29 -26.38
N THR A 355 5.86 19.04 -25.30
CA THR A 355 7.26 19.46 -25.17
C THR A 355 8.28 18.40 -25.60
N SER A 356 7.83 17.17 -25.87
CA SER A 356 8.72 16.11 -26.37
C SER A 356 9.36 16.53 -27.70
N ARG A 357 10.69 16.40 -27.73
CA ARG A 357 11.51 16.71 -28.91
C ARG A 357 11.53 15.54 -29.90
N THR A 358 11.21 14.34 -29.43
CA THR A 358 11.19 13.07 -30.15
C THR A 358 9.78 12.46 -30.13
N THR A 359 9.53 11.46 -30.97
CA THR A 359 8.29 10.67 -30.98
C THR A 359 8.21 9.66 -29.82
N GLU A 360 9.31 9.42 -29.12
CA GLU A 360 9.39 8.50 -28.00
C GLU A 360 9.93 9.23 -26.77
N VAL A 361 9.17 9.20 -25.67
CA VAL A 361 9.49 9.81 -24.38
C VAL A 361 10.27 8.81 -23.54
N ASP A 362 11.52 9.15 -23.27
CA ASP A 362 12.41 8.40 -22.40
C ASP A 362 12.32 8.84 -20.93
N VAL A 363 13.09 8.18 -20.09
CA VAL A 363 13.14 8.45 -18.64
C VAL A 363 13.64 9.86 -18.33
N ASP A 364 14.58 10.38 -19.13
CA ASP A 364 15.22 11.67 -18.83
C ASP A 364 14.26 12.82 -19.13
N MET A 365 13.46 12.73 -20.19
CA MET A 365 12.36 13.67 -20.44
C MET A 365 11.31 13.65 -19.32
N VAL A 366 11.00 12.47 -18.76
CA VAL A 366 10.09 12.37 -17.60
C VAL A 366 10.70 13.07 -16.39
N LYS A 367 11.99 12.89 -16.10
CA LYS A 367 12.71 13.56 -14.99
C LYS A 367 12.75 15.08 -15.12
N GLU A 368 12.87 15.61 -16.35
CA GLU A 368 12.84 17.06 -16.58
C GLU A 368 11.50 17.69 -16.16
N VAL A 369 10.41 16.95 -16.32
CA VAL A 369 9.05 17.44 -16.09
C VAL A 369 8.54 17.08 -14.68
N LEU A 370 8.95 15.93 -14.16
CA LEU A 370 8.73 15.46 -12.80
C LEU A 370 10.05 15.57 -12.03
N PRO A 371 10.35 16.72 -11.40
CA PRO A 371 11.41 16.76 -10.41
C PRO A 371 10.97 15.85 -9.28
N LEU A 372 11.49 14.62 -9.26
CA LEU A 372 11.55 13.84 -8.04
C LEU A 372 12.18 14.80 -7.03
N LYS A 373 11.43 15.18 -5.98
CA LYS A 373 12.08 15.75 -4.82
C LYS A 373 13.09 14.70 -4.42
N GLU A 374 14.34 14.90 -4.79
CA GLU A 374 15.45 14.24 -4.13
C GLU A 374 15.26 14.62 -2.68
N SER A 375 14.67 13.72 -1.92
CA SER A 375 14.81 13.72 -0.49
C SER A 375 16.31 13.49 -0.25
N LYS A 376 17.10 14.56 -0.40
CA LYS A 376 18.41 14.71 0.23
C LYS A 376 18.23 14.90 1.74
N GLN A 377 17.31 14.15 2.34
CA GLN A 377 17.57 13.63 3.65
C GLN A 377 18.14 12.25 3.39
N THR A 378 19.46 12.19 3.21
CA THR A 378 20.23 11.02 3.58
C THR A 378 20.01 10.81 5.09
N LEU A 379 18.85 10.27 5.45
CA LEU A 379 18.72 9.52 6.69
C LEU A 379 19.54 8.26 6.44
N THR A 380 20.85 8.37 6.64
CA THR A 380 21.68 7.17 6.83
C THR A 380 20.98 6.32 7.87
N PRO A 381 20.75 5.01 7.62
CA PRO A 381 20.21 4.15 8.66
C PRO A 381 21.12 4.27 9.88
N VAL A 382 20.59 4.85 10.96
CA VAL A 382 21.35 5.03 12.19
C VAL A 382 21.27 3.71 12.95
N ILE A 383 22.29 2.87 12.75
CA ILE A 383 22.57 1.75 13.65
C ILE A 383 23.27 2.36 14.86
N ASP A 384 22.55 2.50 15.98
CA ASP A 384 23.02 3.19 17.20
C ASP A 384 23.79 2.27 18.17
N PHE A 385 24.01 1.00 17.82
CA PHE A 385 24.80 0.04 18.60
C PHE A 385 25.48 -1.04 17.73
N LEU A 386 26.52 -1.69 18.25
CA LEU A 386 27.23 -2.75 17.53
C LEU A 386 26.42 -4.06 17.51
N MET A 387 26.27 -4.65 16.32
CA MET A 387 25.61 -5.94 16.09
C MET A 387 26.35 -6.76 15.01
N PRO A 388 26.13 -8.08 14.93
CA PRO A 388 26.75 -8.90 13.88
C PRO A 388 26.41 -8.37 12.48
N MET A 389 27.41 -8.36 11.60
CA MET A 389 27.29 -7.74 10.26
C MET A 389 26.12 -8.32 9.44
N GLN A 390 25.92 -9.64 9.46
CA GLN A 390 24.84 -10.27 8.72
C GLN A 390 23.45 -9.85 9.24
N GLU A 391 23.33 -9.59 10.54
CA GLU A 391 22.07 -9.14 11.14
C GLU A 391 21.78 -7.67 10.81
N ALA A 392 22.81 -6.82 10.77
CA ALA A 392 22.67 -5.44 10.30
C ALA A 392 22.20 -5.38 8.84
N VAL A 393 22.77 -6.24 7.98
CA VAL A 393 22.35 -6.37 6.58
C VAL A 393 20.91 -6.85 6.50
N ASP A 394 20.56 -7.93 7.20
CA ASP A 394 19.20 -8.49 7.21
C ASP A 394 18.17 -7.45 7.68
N LEU A 395 18.47 -6.64 8.71
CA LEU A 395 17.57 -5.61 9.24
C LEU A 395 17.32 -4.48 8.23
N VAL A 396 18.39 -3.99 7.59
CA VAL A 396 18.27 -2.97 6.54
C VAL A 396 17.52 -3.52 5.33
N GLU A 397 17.80 -4.76 4.92
CA GLU A 397 17.09 -5.41 3.83
C GLU A 397 15.60 -5.59 4.13
N GLU A 398 15.25 -6.09 5.33
CA GLU A 398 13.85 -6.25 5.76
C GLU A 398 13.13 -4.89 5.78
N GLN A 399 13.78 -3.84 6.28
CA GLN A 399 13.22 -2.48 6.28
C GLN A 399 12.98 -1.97 4.85
N LEU A 400 13.97 -2.08 3.96
CA LEU A 400 13.86 -1.62 2.57
C LEU A 400 12.79 -2.40 1.79
N ILE A 401 12.71 -3.72 2.00
CA ILE A 401 11.70 -4.58 1.39
C ILE A 401 10.30 -4.23 1.90
N SER A 402 10.14 -4.00 3.21
CA SER A 402 8.85 -3.57 3.78
C SER A 402 8.41 -2.22 3.21
N MET A 403 9.32 -1.23 3.20
CA MET A 403 9.05 0.10 2.65
C MET A 403 8.65 0.02 1.16
N ALA A 404 9.39 -0.75 0.36
CA ALA A 404 9.08 -0.92 -1.05
C ALA A 404 7.73 -1.63 -1.27
N MET A 405 7.40 -2.65 -0.47
CA MET A 405 6.13 -3.37 -0.60
C MET A 405 4.93 -2.56 -0.10
N GLU A 406 5.09 -1.79 0.98
CA GLU A 406 4.06 -0.85 1.46
C GLU A 406 3.78 0.23 0.42
N GLN A 407 4.82 0.76 -0.21
CA GLN A 407 4.71 1.86 -1.17
C GLN A 407 4.19 1.42 -2.53
N TYR A 408 4.71 0.32 -3.10
CA TYR A 408 4.43 -0.05 -4.50
C TYR A 408 3.46 -1.21 -4.66
N LYS A 409 3.21 -2.00 -3.59
CA LYS A 409 2.28 -3.15 -3.56
C LYS A 409 2.45 -4.15 -4.71
N SER A 410 3.62 -4.16 -5.37
CA SER A 410 3.95 -4.98 -6.53
C SER A 410 5.40 -5.46 -6.43
N LEU A 411 5.60 -6.78 -6.53
CA LEU A 411 6.93 -7.39 -6.46
C LEU A 411 7.85 -6.93 -7.59
N LYS A 412 7.30 -6.71 -8.79
CA LYS A 412 8.07 -6.26 -9.96
C LYS A 412 8.58 -4.83 -9.78
N LEU A 413 7.70 -3.92 -9.34
CA LEU A 413 8.06 -2.53 -9.10
C LEU A 413 9.01 -2.40 -7.90
N ALA A 414 8.75 -3.13 -6.81
CA ALA A 414 9.63 -3.14 -5.65
C ALA A 414 11.03 -3.68 -5.99
N ALA A 415 11.13 -4.74 -6.80
CA ALA A 415 12.41 -5.25 -7.28
C ALA A 415 13.16 -4.22 -8.12
N LYS A 416 12.46 -3.50 -9.01
CA LYS A 416 13.05 -2.45 -9.86
C LYS A 416 13.56 -1.26 -9.05
N VAL A 417 12.84 -0.82 -8.02
CA VAL A 417 13.24 0.32 -7.17
C VAL A 417 14.42 -0.04 -6.27
N LEU A 418 14.45 -1.27 -5.75
CA LEU A 418 15.55 -1.77 -4.92
C LEU A 418 16.76 -2.26 -5.73
N ASP A 419 16.70 -2.15 -7.07
CA ASP A 419 17.73 -2.59 -8.01
C ASP A 419 18.15 -4.07 -7.81
N ILE A 420 17.16 -4.94 -7.63
CA ILE A 420 17.35 -6.39 -7.50
C ILE A 420 16.47 -7.15 -8.49
N SER A 421 16.83 -8.41 -8.77
CA SER A 421 15.99 -9.27 -9.62
C SER A 421 14.65 -9.59 -8.96
N GLN A 422 13.59 -9.72 -9.75
CA GLN A 422 12.25 -10.12 -9.25
C GLN A 422 12.27 -11.46 -8.49
N PRO A 423 13.00 -12.51 -8.92
CA PRO A 423 13.15 -13.73 -8.13
C PRO A 423 13.83 -13.51 -6.78
N THR A 424 14.85 -12.65 -6.71
CA THR A 424 15.53 -12.29 -5.45
C THR A 424 14.56 -11.57 -4.51
N MET A 425 13.79 -10.61 -5.02
CA MET A 425 12.77 -9.88 -4.26
C MET A 425 11.70 -10.83 -3.71
N SER A 426 11.16 -11.71 -4.55
CA SER A 426 10.15 -12.71 -4.17
C SER A 426 10.66 -13.63 -3.05
N ARG A 427 11.88 -14.15 -3.18
CA ARG A 427 12.50 -15.00 -2.15
C ARG A 427 12.68 -14.27 -0.82
N LYS A 428 13.19 -13.04 -0.84
CA LYS A 428 13.41 -12.25 0.38
C LYS A 428 12.09 -11.83 1.03
N TYR A 429 11.09 -11.41 0.25
CA TYR A 429 9.75 -11.06 0.74
C TYR A 429 9.04 -12.27 1.35
N LYS A 430 9.13 -13.46 0.73
CA LYS A 430 8.58 -14.70 1.29
C LYS A 430 9.24 -15.09 2.61
N LYS A 431 10.56 -14.98 2.72
CA LYS A 431 11.30 -15.23 3.97
C LYS A 431 10.83 -14.28 5.09
N MET A 432 10.67 -13.00 4.78
CA MET A 432 10.17 -11.99 5.73
C MET A 432 8.72 -12.26 6.12
N ARG A 433 7.84 -12.56 5.16
CA ARG A 433 6.43 -12.85 5.40
C ARG A 433 6.24 -14.09 6.27
N ASN A 434 7.02 -15.15 6.04
CA ASN A 434 6.98 -16.34 6.89
C ASN A 434 7.40 -16.02 8.34
N LYS A 435 8.47 -15.23 8.53
CA LYS A 435 8.86 -14.74 9.87
C LYS A 435 7.75 -13.92 10.55
N MET A 436 6.99 -13.13 9.78
CA MET A 436 5.87 -12.33 10.28
C MET A 436 4.61 -13.16 10.56
N GLU A 437 4.32 -14.17 9.74
CA GLU A 437 3.22 -15.12 9.93
C GLU A 437 3.48 -16.03 11.15
N ASP A 438 4.73 -16.44 11.39
CA ASP A 438 5.16 -17.11 12.62
C ASP A 438 5.05 -16.19 13.87
N ALA A 439 5.07 -14.86 13.68
CA ALA A 439 4.94 -13.86 14.74
C ALA A 439 3.49 -13.43 15.02
N HIS A 440 2.50 -13.87 14.23
CA HIS A 440 1.09 -13.53 14.43
C HIS A 440 0.43 -14.41 15.50
N LEU A 441 0.57 -14.03 16.79
CA LEU A 441 -0.39 -14.36 17.85
C LEU A 441 -0.20 -13.46 19.09
N SER A 442 -1.26 -12.81 19.59
CA SER A 442 -1.32 -12.16 20.91
C SER A 442 -0.40 -10.93 21.20
N PRO A 443 -0.85 -9.94 22.00
CA PRO A 443 -0.01 -8.87 22.58
C PRO A 443 1.26 -9.38 23.28
N VAL A 444 1.23 -10.64 23.75
CA VAL A 444 2.38 -11.34 24.33
C VAL A 444 3.54 -11.42 23.34
N ASN A 445 3.30 -11.68 22.05
CA ASN A 445 4.38 -11.84 21.07
C ASN A 445 5.05 -10.51 20.67
N LYS A 446 4.32 -9.39 20.75
CA LYS A 446 4.92 -8.04 20.56
C LYS A 446 5.95 -7.74 21.64
N ARG A 447 5.64 -8.13 22.88
CA ARG A 447 6.57 -8.05 24.00
C ARG A 447 7.76 -9.00 23.79
N THR A 448 7.51 -10.22 23.30
CA THR A 448 8.57 -11.20 23.00
C THR A 448 9.56 -10.69 21.94
N VAL A 449 9.08 -10.04 20.86
CA VAL A 449 9.96 -9.47 19.82
C VAL A 449 10.85 -8.35 20.38
N LEU A 450 10.29 -7.48 21.21
CA LEU A 450 11.05 -6.42 21.87
C LEU A 450 12.05 -6.99 22.89
N GLU A 451 11.65 -7.99 23.67
CA GLU A 451 12.54 -8.70 24.59
C GLU A 451 13.67 -9.42 23.85
N GLU A 452 13.42 -9.99 22.67
CA GLU A 452 14.45 -10.61 21.84
C GLU A 452 15.47 -9.58 21.32
N GLN A 453 15.03 -8.39 20.93
CA GLN A 453 15.94 -7.30 20.55
C GLN A 453 16.82 -6.86 21.72
N ILE A 454 16.24 -6.72 22.91
CA ILE A 454 17.01 -6.42 24.12
C ILE A 454 18.00 -7.55 24.40
N ASN A 455 17.56 -8.82 24.36
CA ASN A 455 18.43 -9.98 24.58
C ASN A 455 19.62 -9.98 23.62
N LYS A 456 19.42 -9.67 22.34
CA LYS A 456 20.51 -9.57 21.36
C LYS A 456 21.53 -8.52 21.75
N ARG A 457 21.08 -7.33 22.18
CA ARG A 457 21.96 -6.26 22.65
C ARG A 457 22.77 -6.66 23.87
N LEU A 458 22.11 -7.19 24.91
CA LEU A 458 22.80 -7.58 26.16
C LEU A 458 23.81 -8.71 25.90
N ARG A 459 23.46 -9.68 25.04
CA ARG A 459 24.38 -10.74 24.61
C ARG A 459 25.63 -10.19 23.94
N SER A 460 25.49 -9.22 23.05
CA SER A 460 26.63 -8.58 22.38
C SER A 460 27.57 -7.90 23.37
N ILE A 461 27.03 -7.22 24.39
CA ILE A 461 27.82 -6.58 25.44
C ILE A 461 28.63 -7.62 26.22
N ALA A 462 28.02 -8.77 26.58
CA ALA A 462 28.75 -9.85 27.25
C ALA A 462 29.88 -10.42 26.39
N VAL A 463 29.64 -10.64 25.09
CA VAL A 463 30.66 -11.17 24.16
C VAL A 463 31.84 -10.21 24.00
N VAL A 464 31.57 -8.92 23.84
CA VAL A 464 32.61 -7.89 23.76
C VAL A 464 33.38 -7.79 25.07
N THR A 465 32.69 -7.81 26.20
CA THR A 465 33.30 -7.82 27.53
C THR A 465 34.22 -9.03 27.71
N ALA A 466 33.78 -10.22 27.29
CA ALA A 466 34.59 -11.44 27.36
C ALA A 466 35.87 -11.33 26.54
N ALA A 467 35.80 -10.75 25.33
CA ALA A 467 36.95 -10.58 24.45
C ALA A 467 38.00 -9.57 24.97
N ILE A 468 37.60 -8.65 25.86
CA ILE A 468 38.50 -7.66 26.47
C ILE A 468 39.25 -8.26 27.68
N ILE A 469 38.71 -9.32 28.28
CA ILE A 469 39.28 -9.96 29.48
C ILE A 469 40.37 -10.96 29.08
N PRO A 470 41.64 -10.77 29.50
CA PRO A 470 42.71 -11.70 29.15
C PRO A 470 42.54 -13.03 29.90
N ALA A 471 42.48 -14.14 29.17
CA ALA A 471 42.32 -15.47 29.76
C ALA A 471 43.44 -15.84 30.75
N GLU A 472 44.69 -15.45 30.46
CA GLU A 472 45.83 -15.68 31.34
C GLU A 472 45.66 -15.04 32.74
N GLU A 473 45.08 -13.83 32.80
CA GLU A 473 44.79 -13.14 34.06
C GLU A 473 43.74 -13.94 34.86
N VAL A 474 42.75 -14.52 34.20
CA VAL A 474 41.69 -15.34 34.83
C VAL A 474 42.21 -16.70 35.30
N ILE A 475 43.01 -17.39 34.49
CA ILE A 475 43.67 -18.67 34.88
C ILE A 475 44.55 -18.47 36.12
N SER A 476 45.25 -17.34 36.19
CA SER A 476 46.12 -17.03 37.33
C SER A 476 45.34 -16.85 38.64
N LEU A 477 44.11 -16.32 38.57
CA LEU A 477 43.22 -16.12 39.72
C LEU A 477 42.62 -17.43 40.22
N GLN A 478 42.26 -18.35 39.33
CA GLN A 478 41.77 -19.68 39.70
C GLN A 478 42.81 -20.48 40.50
N LYS A 479 44.10 -20.34 40.16
CA LYS A 479 45.19 -21.07 40.83
C LYS A 479 45.56 -20.49 42.21
N ASN A 480 45.24 -19.22 42.49
CA ASN A 480 45.66 -18.52 43.71
C ASN A 480 44.53 -17.66 44.31
N MET A 481 43.36 -18.25 44.59
CA MET A 481 42.18 -17.52 45.11
C MET A 481 42.44 -16.69 46.39
N ASN A 482 43.43 -17.07 47.22
CA ASN A 482 43.74 -16.40 48.49
C ASN A 482 44.80 -15.28 48.40
N CYS A 483 45.35 -14.99 47.21
CA CYS A 483 46.34 -13.93 47.04
C CYS A 483 45.77 -12.76 46.23
N LEU A 484 45.32 -11.70 46.93
CA LEU A 484 45.08 -10.36 46.38
C LEU A 484 46.40 -9.74 45.86
N GLY A 485 46.89 -10.23 44.73
CA GLY A 485 48.04 -9.68 44.03
C GLY A 485 47.69 -8.48 43.14
N SER A 486 48.73 -7.83 42.58
CA SER A 486 48.62 -6.73 41.61
C SER A 486 47.69 -7.03 40.42
N HIS A 487 47.58 -8.30 40.00
CA HIS A 487 46.79 -8.72 38.84
C HIS A 487 45.28 -8.73 39.12
N SER A 488 44.85 -9.17 40.31
CA SER A 488 43.45 -9.10 40.76
C SER A 488 42.96 -7.65 40.78
N GLN A 489 43.78 -6.73 41.30
CA GLN A 489 43.42 -5.31 41.36
C GLN A 489 43.31 -4.66 39.98
N LYS A 490 44.18 -5.03 39.02
CA LYS A 490 44.10 -4.58 37.63
C LYS A 490 42.83 -5.09 36.94
N LEU A 491 42.49 -6.36 37.12
CA LEU A 491 41.30 -6.93 36.51
C LEU A 491 40.02 -6.32 37.11
N LYS A 492 39.96 -6.13 38.43
CA LYS A 492 38.86 -5.41 39.10
C LYS A 492 38.67 -3.98 38.58
N GLN A 493 39.78 -3.25 38.36
CA GLN A 493 39.73 -1.91 37.75
C GLN A 493 39.22 -1.95 36.30
N LYS A 494 39.64 -2.94 35.51
CA LYS A 494 39.12 -3.13 34.13
C LYS A 494 37.62 -3.40 34.14
N LEU A 495 37.12 -4.29 35.00
CA LEU A 495 35.68 -4.57 35.11
C LEU A 495 34.88 -3.34 35.54
N THR A 496 35.41 -2.56 36.49
CA THR A 496 34.78 -1.29 36.92
C THR A 496 34.73 -0.28 35.78
N LEU A 497 35.79 -0.17 34.97
CA LEU A 497 35.81 0.72 33.81
C LEU A 497 34.83 0.29 32.71
N ILE A 498 34.62 -1.02 32.52
CA ILE A 498 33.62 -1.55 31.60
C ILE A 498 32.21 -1.18 32.09
N GLN A 499 31.94 -1.36 33.38
CA GLN A 499 30.66 -0.99 34.00
C GLN A 499 30.37 0.52 33.85
N GLU A 500 31.34 1.38 34.19
CA GLU A 500 31.20 2.84 34.08
C GLU A 500 31.04 3.32 32.63
N LYS A 501 31.70 2.67 31.66
CA LYS A 501 31.69 3.08 30.26
C LYS A 501 30.38 2.71 29.54
N GLU A 502 29.82 1.55 29.84
CA GLU A 502 28.54 1.12 29.26
C GLU A 502 27.36 1.86 29.90
N GLY A 503 27.48 2.29 31.16
CA GLY A 503 26.51 3.16 31.86
C GLY A 503 25.12 2.54 32.10
N VAL A 504 24.92 1.29 31.66
CA VAL A 504 23.66 0.53 31.75
C VAL A 504 23.81 -0.77 32.55
N ILE A 505 25.04 -1.15 32.89
CA ILE A 505 25.36 -2.37 33.64
C ILE A 505 25.37 -2.03 35.12
N GLU A 506 24.68 -2.82 35.94
CA GLU A 506 24.74 -2.67 37.39
C GLU A 506 26.05 -3.27 37.92
N TRP A 507 26.34 -4.51 37.53
CA TRP A 507 27.54 -5.25 37.94
C TRP A 507 28.16 -6.06 36.80
N VAL A 508 29.49 -6.19 36.83
CA VAL A 508 30.26 -7.08 35.94
C VAL A 508 31.06 -8.06 36.79
N PHE A 509 30.84 -9.35 36.59
CA PHE A 509 31.45 -10.41 37.40
C PHE A 509 31.99 -11.55 36.54
N ILE A 510 32.93 -12.31 37.09
CA ILE A 510 33.53 -13.49 36.46
C ILE A 510 33.35 -14.68 37.38
N PHE A 511 32.75 -15.74 36.85
CA PHE A 511 32.55 -17.01 37.55
C PHE A 511 33.36 -18.14 36.92
N SER A 512 33.79 -19.06 37.76
CA SER A 512 34.32 -20.37 37.36
C SER A 512 33.33 -21.46 37.71
N MET A 513 33.44 -22.61 37.04
CA MET A 513 32.62 -23.78 37.32
C MET A 513 33.50 -24.91 37.84
N THR A 514 33.07 -25.53 38.93
CA THR A 514 33.70 -26.75 39.48
C THR A 514 33.27 -27.99 38.70
N GLU A 515 33.99 -29.10 38.86
CA GLU A 515 33.64 -30.39 38.24
C GLU A 515 32.23 -30.88 38.62
N ASP A 516 31.75 -30.53 39.82
CA ASP A 516 30.40 -30.84 40.29
C ASP A 516 29.32 -29.87 39.74
N GLY A 517 29.69 -28.93 38.87
CA GLY A 517 28.76 -27.97 38.25
C GLY A 517 28.38 -26.77 39.11
N ARG A 518 29.11 -26.49 40.21
CA ARG A 518 28.88 -25.32 41.08
C ARG A 518 29.62 -24.09 40.56
N LEU A 519 28.96 -22.94 40.61
CA LEU A 519 29.52 -21.64 40.21
C LEU A 519 30.25 -20.98 41.38
N ILE A 520 31.53 -20.68 41.18
CA ILE A 520 32.39 -20.02 42.16
C ILE A 520 32.73 -18.62 41.68
N HIS A 521 32.51 -17.63 42.55
CA HIS A 521 32.90 -16.25 42.29
C HIS A 521 34.43 -16.14 42.18
N LEU A 522 34.94 -15.62 41.05
CA LEU A 522 36.36 -15.30 40.91
C LEU A 522 36.68 -13.85 41.23
N ILE A 523 36.00 -12.93 40.54
CA ILE A 523 36.20 -11.49 40.69
C ILE A 523 35.03 -10.73 40.09
N ALA A 524 34.77 -9.53 40.60
CA ALA A 524 33.79 -8.61 40.05
C ALA A 524 34.27 -7.16 40.15
N ASP A 525 33.52 -6.26 39.54
CA ASP A 525 33.68 -4.82 39.63
C ASP A 525 33.43 -4.27 41.06
N LYS A 526 33.52 -2.95 41.21
CA LYS A 526 33.43 -2.31 42.52
C LYS A 526 31.99 -2.32 43.02
N GLY A 527 31.76 -2.95 44.17
CA GLY A 527 30.48 -2.93 44.86
C GLY A 527 29.62 -4.18 44.67
N PHE A 528 30.14 -5.20 43.98
CA PHE A 528 29.51 -6.52 43.92
C PHE A 528 29.45 -7.17 45.31
N VAL A 529 28.38 -7.93 45.55
CA VAL A 529 27.98 -8.35 46.91
C VAL A 529 28.55 -9.71 47.33
N ILE A 530 29.00 -10.55 46.39
CA ILE A 530 29.56 -11.88 46.66
C ILE A 530 31.08 -11.77 46.77
N GLU A 531 31.66 -12.35 47.82
CA GLU A 531 33.11 -12.35 48.02
C GLU A 531 33.79 -13.38 47.10
N PRO A 532 35.02 -13.10 46.61
CA PRO A 532 35.81 -14.07 45.85
C PRO A 532 35.98 -15.41 46.59
N GLY A 533 35.74 -16.51 45.88
CA GLY A 533 35.77 -17.88 46.40
C GLY A 533 34.45 -18.39 46.96
N GLU A 534 33.43 -17.54 47.11
CA GLU A 534 32.10 -18.00 47.53
C GLU A 534 31.33 -18.66 46.38
N GLU A 535 30.51 -19.65 46.73
CA GLU A 535 29.59 -20.32 45.81
C GLU A 535 28.37 -19.45 45.54
N TYR A 536 28.05 -19.26 44.25
CA TYR A 536 26.80 -18.64 43.85
C TYR A 536 25.69 -19.69 43.75
N ILE A 537 24.66 -19.52 44.58
CA ILE A 537 23.44 -20.33 44.56
C ILE A 537 22.33 -19.44 43.99
N GLY A 538 22.12 -19.56 42.68
CA GLY A 538 21.14 -18.77 41.94
C GLY A 538 19.93 -19.57 41.46
N PRO A 539 18.91 -18.87 40.93
CA PRO A 539 17.72 -19.51 40.39
C PRO A 539 18.02 -20.28 39.08
N PRO A 540 17.19 -21.26 38.70
CA PRO A 540 17.41 -22.10 37.51
C PRO A 540 17.62 -21.31 36.22
N GLU A 541 16.96 -20.17 36.07
CA GLU A 541 17.04 -19.26 34.93
C GLU A 541 18.48 -18.76 34.69
N MET A 542 19.19 -18.40 35.77
CA MET A 542 20.59 -17.98 35.71
C MET A 542 21.50 -19.17 35.44
N MET A 543 21.31 -20.26 36.19
CA MET A 543 22.14 -21.46 36.09
C MET A 543 22.11 -22.06 34.68
N ASN A 544 20.95 -22.13 34.04
CA ASN A 544 20.79 -22.67 32.68
C ASN A 544 21.64 -21.90 31.65
N VAL A 545 21.64 -20.56 31.72
CA VAL A 545 22.42 -19.72 30.81
C VAL A 545 23.91 -19.80 31.13
N ALA A 546 24.28 -19.94 32.41
CA ALA A 546 25.67 -20.15 32.83
C ALA A 546 26.22 -21.46 32.29
N TYR A 547 25.47 -22.57 32.39
CA TYR A 547 25.86 -23.85 31.79
C TYR A 547 25.99 -23.76 30.27
N ALA A 548 25.10 -23.05 29.58
CA ALA A 548 25.21 -22.82 28.14
C ALA A 548 26.48 -22.03 27.80
N ALA A 549 26.81 -20.99 28.57
CA ALA A 549 28.03 -20.20 28.40
C ALA A 549 29.30 -21.04 28.63
N PHE A 550 29.33 -21.92 29.64
CA PHE A 550 30.42 -22.88 29.83
C PHE A 550 30.52 -23.96 28.75
N ASN A 551 29.49 -24.11 27.91
CA ASN A 551 29.51 -24.93 26.68
C ASN A 551 29.76 -24.10 25.42
N GLY A 552 30.21 -22.85 25.56
CA GLY A 552 30.61 -21.99 24.46
C GLY A 552 29.48 -21.12 23.89
N GLN A 553 28.29 -21.15 24.49
CA GLN A 553 27.12 -20.42 23.99
C GLN A 553 26.82 -19.22 24.88
N ALA A 554 27.22 -18.02 24.45
CA ALA A 554 26.78 -16.79 25.12
C ALA A 554 25.24 -16.68 25.11
N GLY A 555 24.63 -16.17 26.17
CA GLY A 555 23.19 -16.11 26.32
C GLY A 555 22.73 -15.04 27.29
N VAL A 556 21.41 -14.85 27.40
CA VAL A 556 20.79 -13.86 28.29
C VAL A 556 19.64 -14.53 29.03
N THR A 557 19.57 -14.32 30.34
CA THR A 557 18.52 -14.88 31.18
C THR A 557 17.17 -14.19 30.90
N PRO A 558 16.03 -14.85 31.16
CA PRO A 558 14.81 -14.11 31.47
C PRO A 558 15.01 -13.28 32.77
N ILE A 559 14.09 -12.36 33.06
CA ILE A 559 14.15 -11.63 34.33
C ILE A 559 13.97 -12.66 35.46
N TYR A 560 14.91 -12.70 36.39
CA TYR A 560 14.88 -13.55 37.57
C TYR A 560 15.05 -12.73 38.84
N GLU A 561 14.68 -13.32 39.98
CA GLU A 561 14.86 -12.73 41.31
C GLU A 561 15.80 -13.62 42.11
N ASP A 562 16.77 -13.01 42.78
CA ASP A 562 17.63 -13.68 43.76
C ASP A 562 17.73 -12.84 45.05
N ARG A 563 18.56 -13.28 46.00
CA ARG A 563 18.74 -12.59 47.28
C ARG A 563 19.35 -11.19 47.18
N TYR A 564 19.79 -10.78 45.99
CA TYR A 564 20.45 -9.51 45.71
C TYR A 564 19.57 -8.55 44.90
N GLY A 565 18.52 -9.03 44.22
CA GLY A 565 17.58 -8.18 43.50
C GLY A 565 16.85 -8.88 42.34
N GLU A 566 16.25 -8.07 41.47
CA GLU A 566 15.60 -8.53 40.24
C GLU A 566 16.44 -8.16 39.02
N TRP A 567 16.95 -9.19 38.34
CA TRP A 567 18.00 -9.06 37.35
C TRP A 567 17.62 -9.67 36.02
N LYS A 568 18.23 -9.13 34.97
CA LYS A 568 18.40 -9.81 33.69
C LYS A 568 19.90 -9.83 33.44
N THR A 569 20.45 -10.97 33.04
CA THR A 569 21.89 -11.19 33.05
C THR A 569 22.35 -11.74 31.73
N SER A 570 23.36 -11.12 31.12
CA SER A 570 24.02 -11.66 29.94
C SER A 570 25.31 -12.35 30.32
N LEU A 571 25.53 -13.57 29.83
CA LEU A 571 26.70 -14.39 30.11
C LEU A 571 27.43 -14.74 28.82
N ALA A 572 28.76 -14.71 28.84
CA ALA A 572 29.60 -15.13 27.72
C ALA A 572 30.85 -15.89 28.20
N PRO A 573 31.32 -16.89 27.43
CA PRO A 573 32.55 -17.61 27.72
C PRO A 573 33.79 -16.73 27.54
N ILE A 574 34.73 -16.84 28.47
CA ILE A 574 36.11 -16.38 28.32
C ILE A 574 36.93 -17.57 27.86
N MET A 575 37.54 -17.45 26.68
CA MET A 575 38.33 -18.51 26.06
C MET A 575 39.82 -18.16 26.08
N ASP A 576 40.68 -19.16 26.24
CA ASP A 576 42.12 -19.02 26.01
C ASP A 576 42.47 -19.07 24.51
N ASP A 577 43.74 -18.87 24.18
CA ASP A 577 44.25 -18.85 22.79
C ASP A 577 44.06 -20.20 22.08
N ASP A 578 43.88 -21.29 22.83
CA ASP A 578 43.62 -22.65 22.33
C ASP A 578 42.10 -22.92 22.15
N GLY A 579 41.24 -21.96 22.50
CA GLY A 579 39.78 -22.04 22.40
C GLY A 579 39.11 -22.79 23.57
N ASN A 580 39.83 -23.08 24.66
CA ASN A 580 39.26 -23.68 25.84
C ASN A 580 38.58 -22.63 26.71
N ILE A 581 37.41 -22.98 27.25
CA ILE A 581 36.65 -22.07 28.12
C ILE A 581 37.26 -22.11 29.51
N VAL A 582 37.80 -20.97 29.94
CA VAL A 582 38.45 -20.81 31.25
C VAL A 582 37.45 -20.40 32.32
N ALA A 583 36.54 -19.50 31.97
CA ALA A 583 35.55 -18.90 32.88
C ALA A 583 34.39 -18.33 32.06
N ILE A 584 33.38 -17.79 32.76
CA ILE A 584 32.35 -16.96 32.13
C ILE A 584 32.39 -15.55 32.72
N VAL A 585 32.11 -14.56 31.90
CA VAL A 585 31.80 -13.21 32.36
C VAL A 585 30.29 -13.00 32.32
N GLY A 586 29.78 -12.29 33.33
CA GLY A 586 28.40 -11.86 33.43
C GLY A 586 28.25 -10.36 33.60
N CYS A 587 27.18 -9.82 33.04
CA CYS A 587 26.74 -8.44 33.23
C CYS A 587 25.29 -8.45 33.71
N ASP A 588 25.04 -7.85 34.87
CA ASP A 588 23.70 -7.70 35.44
C ASP A 588 23.05 -6.39 35.03
N TYR A 589 21.78 -6.48 34.67
CA TYR A 589 20.92 -5.35 34.31
C TYR A 589 19.70 -5.34 35.23
N SER A 590 19.42 -4.19 35.84
CA SER A 590 18.25 -4.04 36.71
C SER A 590 16.95 -4.15 35.93
N LYS A 591 15.92 -4.76 36.54
CA LYS A 591 14.58 -4.84 35.95
C LYS A 591 14.00 -3.46 35.56
N SER A 592 14.33 -2.41 36.31
CA SER A 592 13.90 -1.04 36.02
C SER A 592 14.49 -0.52 34.71
N TYR A 593 15.77 -0.80 34.43
CA TYR A 593 16.42 -0.50 33.16
C TYR A 593 15.78 -1.28 32.00
N ILE A 594 15.55 -2.58 32.17
CA ILE A 594 14.92 -3.41 31.11
C ILE A 594 13.52 -2.89 30.76
N ASN A 595 12.73 -2.52 31.78
CA ASN A 595 11.39 -1.97 31.56
C ASN A 595 11.41 -0.61 30.85
N SER A 596 12.38 0.26 31.16
CA SER A 596 12.48 1.58 30.51
C SER A 596 12.89 1.45 29.04
N GLU A 597 13.82 0.53 28.73
CA GLU A 597 14.23 0.23 27.35
C GLU A 597 13.09 -0.40 26.53
N MET A 598 12.29 -1.29 27.11
CA MET A 598 11.08 -1.83 26.47
C MET A 598 10.09 -0.72 26.08
N GLN A 599 9.91 0.28 26.96
CA GLN A 599 9.07 1.45 26.68
C GLN A 599 9.67 2.36 25.60
N ARG A 600 11.00 2.48 25.54
CA ARG A 600 11.69 3.25 24.49
C ARG A 600 11.52 2.58 23.12
N LEU A 601 11.79 1.28 23.02
CA LEU A 601 11.72 0.53 21.77
C LEU A 601 10.29 0.44 21.21
N SER A 602 9.29 0.28 22.07
CA SER A 602 7.88 0.27 21.65
C SER A 602 7.45 1.59 21.01
N LYS A 603 7.88 2.73 21.55
CA LYS A 603 7.63 4.06 20.96
C LYS A 603 8.31 4.22 19.60
N GLN A 604 9.57 3.78 19.46
CA GLN A 604 10.32 3.88 18.21
C GLN A 604 9.71 3.01 17.09
N LEU A 605 9.28 1.80 17.43
CA LEU A 605 8.72 0.84 16.47
C LEU A 605 7.21 1.03 16.23
N LYS A 606 6.58 2.06 16.82
CA LYS A 606 5.12 2.33 16.78
C LYS A 606 4.27 1.12 17.24
N ILE A 607 4.84 0.27 18.09
CA ILE A 607 4.16 -0.89 18.64
C ILE A 607 3.39 -0.44 19.88
N ARG A 608 2.06 -0.48 19.84
CA ARG A 608 1.24 -0.39 21.07
C ARG A 608 1.42 -1.69 21.86
N ILE A 609 2.18 -1.61 22.96
CA ILE A 609 2.23 -2.64 24.02
C ILE A 609 0.91 -2.61 24.78
#